data_AF-D6U5Y6-F1
#
_entry.id   AF-D6U5Y6-F1
#
_cell.length_a   1.000
_cell.length_b   1.000
_cell.length_c   1.000
_cell.angle_alpha   90.00
_cell.angle_beta   90.00
_cell.angle_gamma   90.00
#
_symmetry.space_group_name_H-M   'P 1'
#
loop_
_entity.id
_entity.type
_entity.pdbx_description
1 polymer ?
#
loop_
_entity_poly.entity_id
_entity_poly.type
_entity_poly.pdbx_seq_one_letter_code
_entity_poly.pdbx_strand_id
1 'polypeptide(L)'
;MSSGHEDLTEPVARPGATPVPPARRERRSVGAGCFIGAIILALLLGVVGGVLGSILYAASITSKAPISTPKPDNKQALVVQLSNDLITVIAAKRVKNVNVPGTLQNIKVSTPQVGQLQITGEDQFSIFGLTVTRPFRVVMQPYIDTCKPKMRVLSVDTGGIPVGGLGDSLENVMNSQLSVNLSSLLSGFSYCATGVTTNNSGLVVSYAVTPTA
;
A
#
# COMPACT_ATOMS: atom_id res chain seq x y z
N MET A 1 91.41 15.85 -75.54
CA MET A 1 92.38 14.75 -75.40
C MET A 1 92.99 14.84 -74.01
N SER A 2 92.99 13.72 -73.28
CA SER A 2 93.59 13.46 -71.96
C SER A 2 93.09 14.26 -70.76
N SER A 3 93.01 13.72 -69.55
CA SER A 3 92.91 12.37 -68.97
C SER A 3 93.01 12.60 -67.47
N GLY A 4 92.08 12.04 -66.69
CA GLY A 4 92.25 11.53 -65.32
C GLY A 4 92.86 12.42 -64.24
N HIS A 5 92.08 12.69 -63.19
CA HIS A 5 92.38 12.07 -61.89
C HIS A 5 91.14 12.09 -60.98
N GLU A 6 90.86 10.91 -60.44
CA GLU A 6 89.93 10.64 -59.36
C GLU A 6 90.50 11.21 -58.06
N ASP A 7 89.67 11.83 -57.23
CA ASP A 7 89.95 11.85 -55.80
C ASP A 7 88.64 11.68 -55.02
N LEU A 8 88.55 10.50 -54.38
CA LEU A 8 87.52 10.12 -53.42
C LEU A 8 87.88 10.74 -52.07
N THR A 9 87.00 11.56 -51.50
CA THR A 9 86.97 11.72 -50.04
C THR A 9 85.57 12.09 -49.54
N GLU A 10 84.77 11.06 -49.24
CA GLU A 10 83.83 11.06 -48.11
C GLU A 10 84.55 10.39 -46.92
N PRO A 11 84.06 10.39 -45.67
CA PRO A 11 83.04 11.22 -45.01
C PRO A 11 83.50 11.70 -43.61
N VAL A 12 82.82 12.69 -43.00
CA VAL A 12 82.68 12.71 -41.52
C VAL A 12 81.27 13.14 -41.17
N ALA A 13 80.41 12.15 -40.99
CA ALA A 13 79.12 12.29 -40.32
C ALA A 13 79.37 12.62 -38.85
N ARG A 14 78.82 13.75 -38.38
CA ARG A 14 78.77 14.08 -36.94
C ARG A 14 77.76 13.16 -36.24
N PRO A 15 78.15 12.43 -35.18
CA PRO A 15 77.23 11.62 -34.38
C PRO A 15 76.19 12.51 -33.68
N GLY A 16 74.96 12.02 -33.69
CA GLY A 16 73.76 12.72 -33.23
C GLY A 16 73.82 13.19 -31.79
N ALA A 17 73.22 14.37 -31.57
CA ALA A 17 72.85 14.86 -30.26
C ALA A 17 71.89 13.86 -29.60
N THR A 18 72.32 13.28 -28.49
CA THR A 18 71.52 12.40 -27.65
C THR A 18 70.37 13.21 -27.05
N PRO A 19 69.09 12.85 -27.25
CA PRO A 19 68.00 13.51 -26.57
C PRO A 19 68.02 13.12 -25.09
N VAL A 20 68.12 14.12 -24.23
CA VAL A 20 67.99 13.98 -22.77
C VAL A 20 66.58 13.43 -22.47
N PRO A 21 66.44 12.28 -21.78
CA PRO A 21 65.11 11.77 -21.45
C PRO A 21 64.44 12.70 -20.43
N PRO A 22 63.17 13.08 -20.62
CA PRO A 22 62.45 13.86 -19.62
C PRO A 22 62.29 13.00 -18.36
N ALA A 23 62.61 13.60 -17.20
CA ALA A 23 62.38 13.01 -15.90
C ALA A 23 60.95 12.48 -15.79
N ARG A 24 60.83 11.17 -15.57
CA ARG A 24 59.57 10.44 -15.46
C ARG A 24 58.80 11.01 -14.26
N ARG A 25 57.88 11.94 -14.52
CA ARG A 25 56.91 12.42 -13.53
C ARG A 25 56.06 11.23 -13.09
N GLU A 26 56.32 10.77 -11.88
CA GLU A 26 55.52 9.78 -11.18
C GLU A 26 54.12 10.37 -10.98
N ARG A 27 53.20 10.08 -11.92
CA ARG A 27 51.78 10.36 -11.75
C ARG A 27 51.29 9.47 -10.61
N ARG A 28 51.32 9.99 -9.38
CA ARG A 28 50.57 9.44 -8.25
C ARG A 28 49.12 9.26 -8.70
N SER A 29 48.70 8.00 -8.83
CA SER A 29 47.35 7.57 -9.17
C SER A 29 46.39 7.80 -7.99
N VAL A 30 46.19 9.05 -7.62
CA VAL A 30 45.10 9.45 -6.72
C VAL A 30 43.84 9.50 -7.56
N GLY A 31 43.15 8.36 -7.72
CA GLY A 31 41.91 8.37 -8.52
C GLY A 31 41.10 7.07 -8.52
N ALA A 32 41.71 5.92 -8.27
CA ALA A 32 40.98 4.64 -8.29
C ALA A 32 40.28 4.31 -6.95
N GLY A 33 40.88 4.69 -5.81
CA GLY A 33 40.33 4.36 -4.48
C GLY A 33 39.04 5.09 -4.12
N CYS A 34 38.85 6.33 -4.61
CA CYS A 34 37.67 7.13 -4.30
C CYS A 34 36.43 6.64 -5.08
N PHE A 35 36.61 6.18 -6.32
CA PHE A 35 35.53 5.58 -7.12
C PHE A 35 35.04 4.24 -6.53
N ILE A 36 35.96 3.38 -6.10
CA ILE A 36 35.60 2.12 -5.44
C ILE A 36 34.88 2.38 -4.11
N GLY A 37 35.35 3.36 -3.33
CA GLY A 37 34.68 3.79 -2.10
C GLY A 37 33.25 4.31 -2.34
N ALA A 38 33.05 5.10 -3.40
CA ALA A 38 31.73 5.62 -3.77
C ALA A 38 30.77 4.50 -4.22
N ILE A 39 31.24 3.51 -4.97
CA ILE A 39 30.43 2.35 -5.40
C ILE A 39 30.02 1.49 -4.19
N ILE A 40 30.96 1.21 -3.27
CA ILE A 40 30.67 0.44 -2.06
C ILE A 40 29.65 1.19 -1.18
N LEU A 41 29.81 2.51 -1.03
CA LEU A 41 28.88 3.34 -0.26
C LEU A 41 27.48 3.34 -0.89
N ALA A 42 27.38 3.50 -2.21
CA ALA A 42 26.11 3.46 -2.93
C ALA A 42 25.42 2.08 -2.79
N LEU A 43 26.20 1.00 -2.84
CA LEU A 43 25.69 -0.36 -2.65
C LEU A 43 25.19 -0.58 -1.22
N LEU A 44 25.94 -0.12 -0.21
CA LEU A 44 25.52 -0.17 1.19
C LEU A 44 24.24 0.63 1.44
N LEU A 45 24.16 1.86 0.91
CA LEU A 45 22.95 2.68 0.98
C LEU A 45 21.77 2.02 0.27
N GLY A 46 22.00 1.39 -0.88
CA GLY A 46 20.99 0.63 -1.60
C GLY A 46 20.48 -0.57 -0.81
N VAL A 47 21.37 -1.33 -0.15
CA VAL A 47 20.98 -2.46 0.71
C VAL A 47 20.20 -1.96 1.93
N VAL A 48 20.69 -0.93 2.62
CA VAL A 48 19.99 -0.35 3.78
C VAL A 48 18.62 0.18 3.37
N GLY A 49 18.53 0.93 2.26
CA GLY A 49 17.27 1.43 1.71
C GLY A 49 16.34 0.31 1.30
N GLY A 50 16.86 -0.75 0.67
CA GLY A 50 16.08 -1.92 0.27
C GLY A 50 15.54 -2.70 1.47
N VAL A 51 16.35 -2.89 2.51
CA VAL A 51 15.95 -3.56 3.75
C VAL A 51 14.92 -2.72 4.50
N LEU A 52 15.15 -1.42 4.69
CA LEU A 52 14.15 -0.53 5.30
C LEU A 52 12.85 -0.50 4.49
N GLY A 53 12.94 -0.39 3.17
CA GLY A 53 11.77 -0.41 2.29
C GLY A 53 10.98 -1.72 2.42
N SER A 54 11.68 -2.86 2.51
CA SER A 54 11.05 -4.17 2.72
C SER A 54 10.40 -4.29 4.09
N ILE A 55 11.03 -3.79 5.14
CA ILE A 55 10.47 -3.79 6.50
C ILE A 55 9.22 -2.90 6.57
N LEU A 56 9.28 -1.70 5.99
CA LEU A 56 8.14 -0.78 5.92
C LEU A 56 6.99 -1.37 5.08
N TYR A 57 7.32 -2.04 3.97
CA TYR A 57 6.35 -2.74 3.15
C TYR A 57 5.68 -3.89 3.92
N ALA A 58 6.46 -4.73 4.60
CA ALA A 58 5.93 -5.83 5.42
C ALA A 58 5.06 -5.30 6.58
N ALA A 59 5.48 -4.23 7.25
CA ALA A 59 4.70 -3.58 8.29
C ALA A 59 3.38 -2.98 7.78
N SER A 60 3.31 -2.65 6.49
CA SER A 60 2.14 -2.05 5.88
C SER A 60 1.03 -3.04 5.52
N ILE A 61 1.36 -4.33 5.41
CA ILE A 61 0.38 -5.41 5.21
C ILE A 61 -0.26 -5.73 6.56
N THR A 62 -1.25 -4.94 6.95
CA THR A 62 -2.02 -5.18 8.17
C THR A 62 -3.11 -6.21 7.89
N SER A 63 -2.83 -7.47 8.22
CA SER A 63 -3.84 -8.54 8.30
C SER A 63 -4.16 -8.81 9.77
N LYS A 64 -5.37 -8.45 10.21
CA LYS A 64 -5.86 -8.73 11.57
C LYS A 64 -6.55 -10.12 11.57
N ALA A 65 -6.33 -10.89 12.64
CA ALA A 65 -7.02 -12.16 12.82
C ALA A 65 -8.54 -11.96 12.98
N PRO A 66 -9.37 -12.89 12.47
CA PRO A 66 -10.82 -12.84 12.64
C PRO A 66 -11.23 -12.86 14.12
N ILE A 67 -12.29 -12.13 14.47
CA ILE A 67 -12.94 -12.20 15.78
C ILE A 67 -13.93 -13.36 15.77
N SER A 68 -14.04 -14.10 16.89
CA SER A 68 -15.14 -15.05 17.08
C SER A 68 -16.46 -14.31 17.28
N THR A 69 -17.42 -14.52 16.37
CA THR A 69 -18.75 -13.93 16.47
C THR A 69 -19.72 -14.89 17.16
N PRO A 70 -20.54 -14.43 18.11
CA PRO A 70 -21.57 -15.26 18.72
C PRO A 70 -22.49 -15.86 17.65
N LYS A 71 -22.78 -17.16 17.75
CA LYS A 71 -23.82 -17.78 16.93
C LYS A 71 -25.16 -17.14 17.29
N PRO A 72 -26.00 -16.79 16.30
CA PRO A 72 -27.31 -16.22 16.59
C PRO A 72 -28.11 -17.13 17.54
N ASP A 73 -28.48 -16.62 18.72
CA ASP A 73 -29.32 -17.33 19.70
C ASP A 73 -30.72 -17.56 19.10
N ASN A 74 -31.46 -18.57 19.58
CA ASN A 74 -32.81 -18.90 19.12
C ASN A 74 -33.89 -17.92 19.63
N LYS A 75 -33.54 -16.97 20.49
CA LYS A 75 -34.43 -15.93 21.04
C LYS A 75 -34.43 -14.64 20.21
N GLN A 76 -34.50 -14.74 18.89
CA GLN A 76 -34.49 -13.57 18.00
C GLN A 76 -35.91 -13.03 17.88
N ALA A 77 -36.10 -11.79 18.30
CA ALA A 77 -37.39 -11.11 18.20
C ALA A 77 -37.44 -10.18 16.97
N LEU A 78 -36.29 -9.72 16.48
CA LEU A 78 -36.17 -8.86 15.30
C LEU A 78 -34.94 -9.23 14.48
N VAL A 79 -35.08 -9.30 13.16
CA VAL A 79 -33.97 -9.49 12.22
C VAL A 79 -33.94 -8.31 11.25
N VAL A 80 -32.80 -7.66 11.16
CA VAL A 80 -32.54 -6.55 10.23
C VAL A 80 -31.57 -7.03 9.18
N GLN A 81 -31.96 -6.91 7.91
CA GLN A 81 -31.12 -7.25 6.78
C GLN A 81 -30.75 -5.99 6.00
N LEU A 82 -29.46 -5.76 5.82
CA LEU A 82 -28.89 -4.68 5.04
C LEU A 82 -28.35 -5.28 3.74
N SER A 83 -28.91 -4.87 2.60
CA SER A 83 -28.47 -5.35 1.30
C SER A 83 -27.08 -4.84 0.94
N ASN A 84 -26.35 -5.60 0.13
CA ASN A 84 -25.06 -5.17 -0.43
C ASN A 84 -25.17 -3.82 -1.15
N ASP A 85 -26.27 -3.54 -1.83
CA ASP A 85 -26.51 -2.26 -2.52
C ASP A 85 -26.62 -1.10 -1.55
N LEU A 86 -27.37 -1.26 -0.46
CA LEU A 86 -27.49 -0.22 0.57
C LEU A 86 -26.14 0.06 1.23
N ILE A 87 -25.40 -1.01 1.56
CA ILE A 87 -24.06 -0.88 2.16
C ILE A 87 -23.11 -0.19 1.17
N THR A 88 -23.21 -0.51 -0.13
CA THR A 88 -22.45 0.16 -1.20
C THR A 88 -22.73 1.65 -1.23
N VAL A 89 -24.00 2.07 -1.18
CA VAL A 89 -24.38 3.50 -1.16
C VAL A 89 -23.82 4.20 0.08
N ILE A 90 -23.92 3.56 1.25
CA ILE A 90 -23.39 4.10 2.51
C ILE A 90 -21.87 4.29 2.41
N ALA A 91 -21.15 3.26 1.97
CA ALA A 91 -19.72 3.31 1.77
C ALA A 91 -19.37 4.43 0.76
N ALA A 92 -19.97 4.43 -0.43
CA ALA A 92 -19.68 5.40 -1.48
C ALA A 92 -19.90 6.86 -1.05
N LYS A 93 -20.96 7.14 -0.27
CA LYS A 93 -21.27 8.50 0.20
C LYS A 93 -20.28 9.00 1.25
N ARG A 94 -19.79 8.11 2.11
CA ARG A 94 -18.96 8.46 3.27
C ARG A 94 -17.47 8.38 3.00
N VAL A 95 -17.08 7.54 2.06
CA VAL A 95 -15.70 7.35 1.65
C VAL A 95 -15.13 8.59 0.94
N LYS A 96 -15.97 9.49 0.42
CA LYS A 96 -15.54 10.82 -0.08
C LYS A 96 -14.84 11.70 0.96
N ASN A 97 -15.07 11.43 2.25
CA ASN A 97 -14.54 12.24 3.36
C ASN A 97 -13.36 11.57 4.08
N VAL A 98 -12.79 10.51 3.51
CA VAL A 98 -11.66 9.82 4.12
C VAL A 98 -10.35 10.49 3.72
N ASN A 99 -9.40 10.55 4.63
CA ASN A 99 -8.16 11.29 4.46
C ASN A 99 -7.13 10.49 3.64
N VAL A 100 -7.48 10.17 2.40
CA VAL A 100 -6.61 9.49 1.43
C VAL A 100 -6.17 10.49 0.35
N PRO A 101 -4.96 10.34 -0.21
CA PRO A 101 -4.43 11.31 -1.18
C PRO A 101 -5.16 11.31 -2.53
N GLY A 102 -5.99 10.30 -2.81
CA GLY A 102 -6.73 10.16 -4.05
C GLY A 102 -8.25 10.27 -3.89
N THR A 103 -8.95 10.01 -4.99
CA THR A 103 -10.41 9.99 -5.08
C THR A 103 -10.87 8.55 -5.26
N LEU A 104 -11.68 8.08 -4.31
CA LEU A 104 -12.22 6.72 -4.33
C LEU A 104 -13.51 6.67 -5.16
N GLN A 105 -13.56 5.71 -6.09
CA GLN A 105 -14.57 5.57 -7.14
C GLN A 105 -14.95 4.10 -7.33
N ASN A 106 -16.04 3.85 -8.06
CA ASN A 106 -16.47 2.51 -8.44
C ASN A 106 -16.60 1.54 -7.24
N ILE A 107 -17.01 2.09 -6.08
CA ILE A 107 -17.13 1.35 -4.84
C ILE A 107 -18.24 0.31 -5.00
N LYS A 108 -17.93 -0.94 -4.64
CA LYS A 108 -18.82 -2.10 -4.67
C LYS A 108 -18.65 -2.91 -3.40
N VAL A 109 -19.74 -3.44 -2.91
CA VAL A 109 -19.75 -4.33 -1.74
C VAL A 109 -20.20 -5.72 -2.16
N SER A 110 -19.49 -6.73 -1.68
CA SER A 110 -19.84 -8.13 -1.87
C SER A 110 -19.56 -8.94 -0.61
N THR A 111 -20.11 -10.14 -0.56
CA THR A 111 -20.00 -11.06 0.59
C THR A 111 -19.42 -12.38 0.07
N PRO A 112 -18.11 -12.43 -0.19
CA PRO A 112 -17.49 -13.59 -0.84
C PRO A 112 -17.48 -14.83 0.08
N GLN A 113 -17.56 -14.63 1.39
CA GLN A 113 -17.57 -15.68 2.41
C GLN A 113 -18.54 -15.30 3.53
N VAL A 114 -19.19 -16.31 4.13
CA VAL A 114 -20.06 -16.12 5.29
C VAL A 114 -19.24 -15.54 6.44
N GLY A 115 -19.77 -14.49 7.08
CA GLY A 115 -19.09 -13.77 8.13
C GLY A 115 -18.05 -12.76 7.64
N GLN A 116 -17.96 -12.51 6.33
CA GLN A 116 -17.11 -11.46 5.76
C GLN A 116 -17.87 -10.58 4.77
N LEU A 117 -17.44 -9.33 4.70
CA LEU A 117 -17.90 -8.33 3.77
C LEU A 117 -16.66 -7.74 3.08
N GLN A 118 -16.70 -7.67 1.77
CA GLN A 118 -15.62 -7.15 0.95
C GLN A 118 -16.08 -5.87 0.27
N ILE A 119 -15.29 -4.81 0.43
CA ILE A 119 -15.45 -3.55 -0.27
C ILE A 119 -14.35 -3.44 -1.30
N THR A 120 -14.70 -3.28 -2.57
CA THR A 120 -13.73 -3.02 -3.65
C THR A 120 -14.02 -1.69 -4.30
N GLY A 121 -13.04 -1.10 -4.94
CA GLY A 121 -13.22 0.10 -5.75
C GLY A 121 -11.92 0.48 -6.40
N GLU A 122 -11.86 1.73 -6.85
CA GLU A 122 -10.70 2.31 -7.50
C GLU A 122 -10.28 3.59 -6.76
N ASP A 123 -8.98 3.78 -6.57
CA ASP A 123 -8.36 5.00 -6.07
C ASP A 123 -7.68 5.72 -7.23
N GLN A 124 -8.09 6.96 -7.48
CA GLN A 124 -7.55 7.81 -8.53
C GLN A 124 -6.82 9.01 -7.93
N PHE A 125 -5.52 9.13 -8.19
CA PHE A 125 -4.72 10.27 -7.75
C PHE A 125 -3.82 10.74 -8.90
N SER A 126 -3.29 11.96 -8.79
CA SER A 126 -2.41 12.54 -9.80
C SER A 126 -0.97 12.60 -9.30
N ILE A 127 -0.02 12.07 -10.08
CA ILE A 127 1.42 12.18 -9.82
C ILE A 127 2.06 12.85 -11.03
N PHE A 128 2.76 13.97 -10.82
CA PHE A 128 3.39 14.75 -11.90
C PHE A 128 2.46 15.09 -13.07
N GLY A 129 1.17 15.37 -12.77
CA GLY A 129 0.16 15.69 -13.79
C GLY A 129 -0.41 14.48 -14.54
N LEU A 130 0.07 13.26 -14.24
CA LEU A 130 -0.49 12.02 -14.78
C LEU A 130 -1.49 11.42 -13.79
N THR A 131 -2.71 11.17 -14.28
CA THR A 131 -3.75 10.51 -13.50
C THR A 131 -3.52 9.01 -13.49
N VAL A 132 -3.39 8.44 -12.29
CA VAL A 132 -3.21 7.00 -12.09
C VAL A 132 -4.42 6.46 -11.32
N THR A 133 -5.03 5.42 -11.87
CA THR A 133 -6.14 4.69 -11.22
C THR A 133 -5.66 3.33 -10.75
N ARG A 134 -6.00 2.94 -9.52
CA ARG A 134 -5.62 1.65 -8.95
C ARG A 134 -6.79 0.97 -8.25
N PRO A 135 -6.93 -0.35 -8.36
CA PRO A 135 -7.94 -1.06 -7.59
C PRO A 135 -7.54 -1.13 -6.12
N PHE A 136 -8.55 -1.13 -5.23
CA PHE A 136 -8.38 -1.48 -3.83
C PHE A 136 -9.42 -2.52 -3.41
N ARG A 137 -9.09 -3.25 -2.34
CA ARG A 137 -9.93 -4.25 -1.70
C ARG A 137 -9.77 -4.15 -0.19
N VAL A 138 -10.89 -4.03 0.51
CA VAL A 138 -10.96 -4.07 1.99
C VAL A 138 -11.84 -5.23 2.39
N VAL A 139 -11.30 -6.13 3.19
CA VAL A 139 -12.07 -7.23 3.78
C VAL A 139 -12.40 -6.86 5.22
N MET A 140 -13.67 -6.94 5.55
CA MET A 140 -14.22 -6.60 6.86
C MET A 140 -14.99 -7.78 7.43
N GLN A 141 -15.03 -7.87 8.74
CA GLN A 141 -15.82 -8.85 9.48
C GLN A 141 -16.78 -8.11 10.41
N PRO A 142 -18.09 -8.39 10.35
CA PRO A 142 -19.01 -7.92 11.36
C PRO A 142 -18.80 -8.67 12.68
N TYR A 143 -19.05 -7.99 13.79
CA TYR A 143 -19.05 -8.58 15.12
C TYR A 143 -20.00 -7.81 16.05
N ILE A 144 -20.28 -8.37 17.23
CA ILE A 144 -21.08 -7.68 18.25
C ILE A 144 -20.14 -7.21 19.34
N ASP A 145 -20.29 -5.95 19.70
CA ASP A 145 -19.65 -5.36 20.87
C ASP A 145 -20.71 -4.68 21.73
N THR A 146 -20.86 -5.15 22.96
CA THR A 146 -21.75 -4.54 23.96
C THR A 146 -23.15 -4.24 23.40
N CYS A 147 -23.84 -5.28 22.90
CA CYS A 147 -25.18 -5.21 22.27
C CYS A 147 -25.27 -4.42 20.95
N LYS A 148 -24.16 -3.96 20.36
CA LYS A 148 -24.17 -3.18 19.11
C LYS A 148 -23.43 -3.91 17.99
N PRO A 149 -23.96 -3.94 16.76
CA PRO A 149 -23.20 -4.44 15.62
C PRO A 149 -22.06 -3.48 15.28
N LYS A 150 -20.88 -4.04 15.05
CA LYS A 150 -19.68 -3.34 14.59
C LYS A 150 -19.04 -4.10 13.43
N MET A 151 -18.14 -3.44 12.73
CA MET A 151 -17.28 -3.98 11.68
C MET A 151 -15.83 -3.81 12.10
N ARG A 152 -15.03 -4.80 11.79
CA ARG A 152 -13.57 -4.76 11.91
C ARG A 152 -12.95 -5.03 10.57
N VAL A 153 -11.95 -4.24 10.18
CA VAL A 153 -11.15 -4.50 9.01
C VAL A 153 -10.20 -5.66 9.30
N LEU A 154 -10.29 -6.71 8.48
CA LEU A 154 -9.38 -7.85 8.50
C LEU A 154 -8.16 -7.59 7.64
N SER A 155 -8.35 -7.03 6.44
CA SER A 155 -7.25 -6.71 5.54
C SER A 155 -7.59 -5.55 4.61
N VAL A 156 -6.54 -4.87 4.16
CA VAL A 156 -6.59 -3.83 3.14
C VAL A 156 -5.53 -4.16 2.10
N ASP A 157 -5.93 -4.24 0.85
CA ASP A 157 -5.07 -4.39 -0.32
C ASP A 157 -5.30 -3.20 -1.24
N THR A 158 -4.26 -2.42 -1.48
CA THR A 158 -4.26 -1.21 -2.30
C THR A 158 -3.38 -1.35 -3.55
N GLY A 159 -3.19 -2.58 -4.03
CA GLY A 159 -2.42 -2.82 -5.25
C GLY A 159 -0.92 -2.55 -5.08
N GLY A 160 -0.38 -2.87 -3.92
CA GLY A 160 1.07 -2.85 -3.64
C GLY A 160 1.66 -1.53 -3.12
N ILE A 161 0.86 -0.45 -3.01
CA ILE A 161 1.29 0.77 -2.30
C ILE A 161 0.39 0.97 -1.09
N PRO A 162 0.91 0.86 0.14
CA PRO A 162 0.08 1.00 1.32
C PRO A 162 -0.49 2.42 1.42
N VAL A 163 -1.81 2.50 1.34
CA VAL A 163 -2.55 3.74 1.59
C VAL A 163 -2.92 3.73 3.07
N GLY A 164 -2.13 4.44 3.88
CA GLY A 164 -2.39 4.58 5.31
C GLY A 164 -3.81 5.14 5.55
N GLY A 165 -4.53 4.56 6.52
CA GLY A 165 -5.79 5.10 7.01
C GLY A 165 -7.06 4.75 6.21
N LEU A 166 -6.98 4.10 5.04
CA LEU A 166 -8.19 3.66 4.32
C LEU A 166 -9.00 2.66 5.14
N GLY A 167 -8.33 1.64 5.70
CA GLY A 167 -8.96 0.64 6.56
C GLY A 167 -9.64 1.28 7.77
N ASP A 168 -8.90 2.07 8.56
CA ASP A 168 -9.44 2.70 9.77
C ASP A 168 -10.59 3.66 9.45
N SER A 169 -10.49 4.41 8.35
CA SER A 169 -11.55 5.32 7.92
C SER A 169 -12.82 4.57 7.52
N LEU A 170 -12.70 3.48 6.76
CA LEU A 170 -13.83 2.62 6.41
C LEU A 170 -14.42 1.94 7.64
N GLU A 171 -13.58 1.47 8.56
CA GLU A 171 -14.01 0.88 9.83
C GLU A 171 -14.85 1.88 10.63
N ASN A 172 -14.37 3.10 10.80
CA ASN A 172 -15.06 4.18 11.51
C ASN A 172 -16.38 4.56 10.83
N VAL A 173 -16.36 4.73 9.50
CA VAL A 173 -17.56 5.02 8.71
C VAL A 173 -18.61 3.94 8.93
N MET A 174 -18.24 2.68 8.75
CA MET A 174 -19.18 1.56 8.88
C MET A 174 -19.72 1.45 10.32
N ASN A 175 -18.87 1.58 11.33
CA ASN A 175 -19.27 1.54 12.74
C ASN A 175 -20.23 2.68 13.11
N SER A 176 -20.04 3.87 12.54
CA SER A 176 -20.94 5.01 12.76
C SER A 176 -22.33 4.79 12.16
N GLN A 177 -22.43 4.07 11.04
CA GLN A 177 -23.70 3.89 10.30
C GLN A 177 -24.47 2.64 10.73
N LEU A 178 -23.76 1.60 11.20
CA LEU A 178 -24.38 0.37 11.71
C LEU A 178 -25.02 0.52 13.09
N SER A 179 -24.67 1.59 13.81
CA SER A 179 -25.36 2.00 15.04
C SER A 179 -26.76 2.56 14.69
N VAL A 180 -27.64 1.72 14.18
CA VAL A 180 -29.03 2.07 13.87
C VAL A 180 -29.77 2.31 15.18
N ASN A 181 -30.41 3.47 15.31
CA ASN A 181 -31.27 3.76 16.45
C ASN A 181 -32.60 3.02 16.29
N LEU A 182 -32.64 1.74 16.67
CA LEU A 182 -33.85 0.92 16.58
C LEU A 182 -34.96 1.39 17.52
N SER A 183 -34.64 2.19 18.55
CA SER A 183 -35.64 2.76 19.45
C SER A 183 -36.60 3.73 18.75
N SER A 184 -36.28 4.21 17.54
CA SER A 184 -37.22 4.97 16.72
C SER A 184 -38.23 4.10 15.96
N LEU A 185 -38.04 2.79 15.89
CA LEU A 185 -38.97 1.88 15.20
C LEU A 185 -40.19 1.57 16.07
N LEU A 186 -39.97 1.17 17.32
CA LEU A 186 -41.03 0.97 18.31
C LEU A 186 -40.57 1.53 19.65
N SER A 187 -41.25 2.57 20.11
CA SER A 187 -41.06 3.12 21.45
C SER A 187 -41.47 2.11 22.52
N GLY A 188 -40.82 2.13 23.68
CA GLY A 188 -41.14 1.23 24.80
C GLY A 188 -40.38 -0.10 24.77
N PHE A 189 -39.38 -0.24 23.88
CA PHE A 189 -38.53 -1.42 23.82
C PHE A 189 -37.04 -1.05 23.75
N SER A 190 -36.22 -1.89 24.36
CA SER A 190 -34.77 -1.92 24.24
C SER A 190 -34.36 -3.06 23.31
N TYR A 191 -33.32 -2.81 22.51
CA TYR A 191 -32.82 -3.71 21.49
C TYR A 191 -31.37 -4.06 21.78
N CYS A 192 -31.05 -5.34 21.88
CA CYS A 192 -29.68 -5.82 22.00
C CYS A 192 -29.35 -6.74 20.83
N ALA A 193 -28.29 -6.43 20.07
CA ALA A 193 -27.82 -7.32 19.02
C ALA A 193 -27.29 -8.62 19.64
N THR A 194 -27.80 -9.75 19.18
CA THR A 194 -27.46 -11.10 19.66
C THR A 194 -26.77 -11.96 18.60
N GLY A 195 -26.92 -11.61 17.33
CA GLY A 195 -26.20 -12.25 16.23
C GLY A 195 -25.88 -11.26 15.13
N VAL A 196 -24.73 -11.44 14.49
CA VAL A 196 -24.40 -10.74 13.25
C VAL A 196 -23.68 -11.69 12.31
N THR A 197 -24.10 -11.73 11.05
CA THR A 197 -23.51 -12.57 10.03
C THR A 197 -23.68 -11.93 8.66
N THR A 198 -22.95 -12.43 7.67
CA THR A 198 -23.19 -12.09 6.26
C THR A 198 -23.73 -13.29 5.49
N ASN A 199 -24.58 -13.02 4.51
CA ASN A 199 -25.05 -13.97 3.52
C ASN A 199 -24.83 -13.38 2.11
N ASN A 200 -25.22 -14.11 1.06
CA ASN A 200 -25.03 -13.66 -0.33
C ASN A 200 -25.73 -12.33 -0.67
N SER A 201 -26.68 -11.90 0.15
CA SER A 201 -27.46 -10.67 -0.05
C SER A 201 -26.95 -9.49 0.77
N GLY A 202 -26.10 -9.71 1.78
CA GLY A 202 -25.50 -8.65 2.61
C GLY A 202 -25.36 -9.01 4.08
N LEU A 203 -25.58 -8.02 4.95
CA LEU A 203 -25.40 -8.13 6.39
C LEU A 203 -26.74 -8.44 7.07
N VAL A 204 -26.74 -9.43 7.95
CA VAL A 204 -27.90 -9.83 8.76
C VAL A 204 -27.57 -9.63 10.23
N VAL A 205 -28.41 -8.87 10.92
CA VAL A 205 -28.28 -8.60 12.36
C VAL A 205 -29.54 -9.06 13.07
N SER A 206 -29.38 -9.90 14.08
CA SER A 206 -30.45 -10.40 14.93
C SER A 206 -30.45 -9.67 16.26
N TYR A 207 -31.63 -9.29 16.75
CA TYR A 207 -31.82 -8.57 17.99
C TYR A 207 -32.75 -9.33 18.94
N ALA A 208 -32.37 -9.33 20.22
CA ALA A 208 -33.31 -9.54 21.32
C ALA A 208 -34.00 -8.21 21.64
N VAL A 209 -35.29 -8.31 22.00
CA VAL A 209 -36.14 -7.17 22.30
C VAL A 209 -36.68 -7.34 23.71
N THR A 210 -36.54 -6.31 24.55
CA THR A 210 -37.09 -6.28 25.91
C THR A 210 -37.92 -5.01 26.12
N PRO A 211 -39.11 -5.09 26.74
CA PRO A 211 -39.86 -3.88 27.10
C PRO A 211 -39.03 -2.98 28.02
N THR A 212 -38.99 -1.68 27.73
CA THR A 212 -38.54 -0.66 28.67
C THR A 212 -39.75 -0.24 29.49
N ALA A 213 -39.78 -0.66 30.76
CA ALA A 213 -40.83 -0.32 31.72
C ALA A 213 -40.96 1.19 31.92
#